data_AF-A0A1S3K0R6-F1
#
_entry.id   AF-A0A1S3K0R6-F1
#
_cell.length_a   1.000
_cell.length_b   1.000
_cell.length_c   1.000
_cell.angle_alpha   90.00
_cell.angle_beta   90.00
_cell.angle_gamma   90.00
#
_symmetry.space_group_name_H-M   'P 1'
#
loop_
_entity.id
_entity.type
_entity.pdbx_description
1 polymer ?
#
loop_
_entity_poly.entity_id
_entity_poly.type
_entity_poly.pdbx_seq_one_letter_code
_entity_poly.pdbx_strand_id
1 'polypeptide(L)'
;MSAPTDRQAATAQGEVRFAVSSNYSLYSSEQRSGVEAEFKPCQATTLYYTYPLKLLLPEHASASQCKWLYAISYGGGLVGGDQVNLEVCVEEGIAVMMTTQSSTKVYHCLDGRVTRQQFKYEVQAGSLLFVLPDPIVCYKDAIYEQTQLVTMATDSNLVLLDWYTSGRMARGECWDFKKYHSTVSVHYSDQLIFRDSQCLQDTPWLTIKQGMGQYSVAGVMVICGPKLQEFNRNLLIELGKSKTYGARYDNTTVFSISPLKVARSLEAKNGPVTGCVIRFMSTTTQLCAKKLHEILLPLFPIIGGDPFENKY
;
A
#
# COMPACT_ATOMS: atom_id res chain seq x y z
N MET A 1 4.88 6.01 23.48
CA MET A 1 3.91 5.26 24.30
C MET A 1 4.39 3.83 24.47
N SER A 2 4.28 3.28 25.67
CA SER A 2 4.32 1.84 25.94
C SER A 2 3.06 1.18 25.38
N ALA A 3 3.09 -0.14 25.13
CA ALA A 3 1.86 -0.89 24.86
C ALA A 3 0.90 -0.70 26.05
N PRO A 4 -0.42 -0.61 25.85
CA PRO A 4 -1.36 -0.72 26.95
C PRO A 4 -1.13 -2.09 27.61
N THR A 5 -0.63 -2.09 28.85
CA THR A 5 -0.18 -3.31 29.56
C THR A 5 -1.30 -4.32 29.81
N ASP A 6 -2.57 -3.91 29.66
CA ASP A 6 -3.75 -4.74 29.93
C ASP A 6 -4.56 -5.13 28.68
N ARG A 7 -4.10 -4.76 27.47
CA ARG A 7 -4.84 -5.09 26.24
C ARG A 7 -4.55 -6.52 25.79
N GLN A 8 -5.57 -7.37 25.85
CA GLN A 8 -5.52 -8.71 25.28
C GLN A 8 -5.56 -8.68 23.75
N ALA A 9 -4.96 -9.69 23.13
CA ALA A 9 -5.04 -9.93 21.69
C ALA A 9 -6.50 -10.00 21.23
N ALA A 10 -6.81 -9.39 20.09
CA ALA A 10 -8.14 -9.37 19.52
C ALA A 10 -8.13 -9.72 18.03
N THR A 11 -9.25 -10.26 17.55
CA THR A 11 -9.48 -10.50 16.13
C THR A 11 -10.47 -9.47 15.59
N ALA A 12 -9.98 -8.59 14.72
CA ALA A 12 -10.79 -7.67 13.93
C ALA A 12 -11.13 -8.24 12.56
N GLN A 13 -12.35 -7.95 12.12
CA GLN A 13 -12.83 -8.19 10.77
C GLN A 13 -13.27 -6.83 10.20
N GLY A 14 -13.09 -6.63 8.91
CA GLY A 14 -13.54 -5.44 8.20
C GLY A 14 -13.94 -5.80 6.77
N GLU A 15 -14.99 -5.16 6.29
CA GLU A 15 -15.44 -5.28 4.91
C GLU A 15 -15.93 -3.92 4.42
N VAL A 16 -15.46 -3.50 3.25
CA VAL A 16 -15.96 -2.31 2.56
C VAL A 16 -16.21 -2.63 1.10
N ARG A 17 -17.40 -2.30 0.61
CA ARG A 17 -17.73 -2.40 -0.80
C ARG A 17 -18.05 -1.01 -1.35
N PHE A 18 -17.41 -0.64 -2.44
CA PHE A 18 -17.65 0.60 -3.16
C PHE A 18 -18.34 0.32 -4.48
N ALA A 19 -19.42 1.05 -4.74
CA ALA A 19 -20.22 0.96 -5.95
C ALA A 19 -20.45 2.35 -6.55
N VAL A 20 -20.87 2.39 -7.82
CA VAL A 20 -21.32 3.63 -8.47
C VAL A 20 -22.49 4.23 -7.68
N SER A 21 -22.46 5.54 -7.45
CA SER A 21 -23.54 6.21 -6.71
C SER A 21 -24.83 6.26 -7.55
N SER A 22 -25.94 5.82 -6.96
CA SER A 22 -27.25 5.75 -7.60
C SER A 22 -27.86 7.12 -7.97
N ASN A 23 -27.34 8.22 -7.42
CA ASN A 23 -27.79 9.58 -7.73
C ASN A 23 -27.20 10.15 -9.03
N TYR A 24 -26.34 9.38 -9.72
CA TYR A 24 -25.65 9.81 -10.93
C TYR A 24 -26.59 10.03 -12.13
N SER A 25 -27.69 9.30 -12.22
CA SER A 25 -28.65 9.35 -13.33
C SER A 25 -29.50 10.62 -13.40
N LEU A 26 -29.39 11.54 -12.43
CA LEU A 26 -30.19 12.78 -12.39
C LEU A 26 -29.42 14.05 -12.82
N TYR A 27 -28.10 13.98 -13.04
CA TYR A 27 -27.26 15.18 -13.23
C TYR A 27 -26.34 15.17 -14.46
N SER A 28 -26.46 14.21 -15.38
CA SER A 28 -25.62 14.21 -16.59
C SER A 28 -26.19 15.10 -17.70
N SER A 29 -26.06 16.42 -17.56
CA SER A 29 -26.13 17.35 -18.70
C SER A 29 -25.24 18.56 -18.47
N GLU A 30 -23.93 18.35 -18.27
CA GLU A 30 -22.94 19.40 -18.51
C GLU A 30 -21.57 18.76 -18.74
N GLN A 31 -20.99 19.05 -19.91
CA GLN A 31 -19.70 18.56 -20.37
C GLN A 31 -18.60 18.95 -19.38
N ARG A 32 -17.97 17.96 -18.73
CA ARG A 32 -16.71 18.15 -18.01
C ARG A 32 -15.58 17.52 -18.82
N SER A 33 -14.58 18.32 -19.17
CA SER A 33 -13.39 17.90 -19.90
C SER A 33 -12.19 17.78 -18.95
N GLY A 34 -11.37 16.74 -19.11
CA GLY A 34 -10.18 16.47 -18.30
C GLY A 34 -10.16 15.07 -17.68
N VAL A 35 -9.13 14.76 -16.88
CA VAL A 35 -8.93 13.48 -16.16
C VAL A 35 -10.11 13.17 -15.20
N GLU A 36 -10.91 14.17 -14.83
CA GLU A 36 -12.15 14.04 -14.06
C GLU A 36 -13.25 13.24 -14.77
N ALA A 37 -13.17 13.04 -16.09
CA ALA A 37 -14.16 12.31 -16.89
C ALA A 37 -13.95 10.77 -16.88
N GLU A 38 -12.90 10.27 -16.23
CA GLU A 38 -12.46 8.88 -16.42
C GLU A 38 -13.07 7.85 -15.45
N PHE A 39 -13.50 8.29 -14.26
CA PHE A 39 -14.09 7.43 -13.23
C PHE A 39 -15.47 7.92 -12.80
N LYS A 40 -16.37 6.99 -12.53
CA LYS A 40 -17.74 7.29 -12.07
C LYS A 40 -17.72 7.71 -10.60
N PRO A 41 -18.61 8.63 -10.18
CA PRO A 41 -18.83 8.90 -8.76
C PRO A 41 -19.21 7.62 -8.02
N CYS A 42 -18.63 7.40 -6.84
CA CYS A 42 -18.85 6.19 -6.07
C CYS A 42 -19.16 6.47 -4.58
N GLN A 43 -19.73 5.48 -3.91
CA GLN A 43 -20.04 5.49 -2.49
C GLN A 43 -19.82 4.10 -1.89
N ALA A 44 -19.60 4.03 -0.58
CA ALA A 44 -19.59 2.74 0.10
C ALA A 44 -21.03 2.23 0.26
N THR A 45 -21.30 1.05 -0.29
CA THR A 45 -22.59 0.34 -0.15
C THR A 45 -22.59 -0.60 1.04
N THR A 46 -21.41 -1.05 1.46
CA THR A 46 -21.19 -1.85 2.66
C THR A 46 -20.01 -1.26 3.42
N LEU A 47 -20.15 -1.09 4.73
CA LEU A 47 -19.09 -0.69 5.65
C LEU A 47 -19.30 -1.42 6.97
N TYR A 48 -18.45 -2.42 7.22
CA TYR A 48 -18.47 -3.20 8.44
C TYR A 48 -17.07 -3.27 9.02
N TYR A 49 -16.95 -3.20 10.35
CA TYR A 49 -15.71 -3.45 11.05
C TYR A 49 -15.95 -3.84 12.51
N THR A 50 -14.99 -4.55 13.09
CA THR A 50 -14.93 -4.85 14.52
C THR A 50 -13.64 -4.34 15.14
N TYR A 51 -13.69 -4.03 16.43
CA TYR A 51 -12.52 -3.67 17.21
C TYR A 51 -11.41 -4.73 17.08
N PRO A 52 -10.13 -4.34 17.00
CA PRO A 52 -9.57 -2.97 17.05
C PRO A 52 -9.57 -2.21 15.72
N LEU A 53 -10.07 -2.77 14.62
CA LEU A 53 -10.12 -2.06 13.34
C LEU A 53 -11.22 -1.00 13.36
N LYS A 54 -10.92 0.18 12.84
CA LYS A 54 -11.91 1.21 12.53
C LYS A 54 -11.69 1.67 11.10
N LEU A 55 -12.79 1.82 10.36
CA LEU A 55 -12.79 2.28 8.98
C LEU A 55 -13.50 3.63 8.93
N LEU A 56 -12.85 4.64 8.33
CA LEU A 56 -13.42 5.96 8.13
C LEU A 56 -13.47 6.32 6.64
N LEU A 57 -14.57 6.99 6.26
CA LEU A 57 -14.83 7.49 4.92
C LEU A 57 -15.20 8.98 5.01
N PRO A 58 -14.23 9.90 5.15
CA PRO A 58 -14.53 11.32 5.20
C PRO A 58 -15.10 11.79 3.86
N GLU A 59 -16.17 12.58 3.90
CA GLU A 59 -16.89 13.01 2.69
C GLU A 59 -16.03 13.92 1.79
N HIS A 60 -15.17 14.74 2.39
CA HIS A 60 -14.33 15.74 1.72
C HIS A 60 -12.83 15.38 1.75
N ALA A 61 -12.50 14.09 1.87
CA ALA A 61 -11.10 13.66 1.79
C ALA A 61 -10.51 13.78 0.38
N SER A 62 -11.35 13.84 -0.66
CA SER A 62 -10.94 13.97 -2.05
C SER A 62 -11.70 15.10 -2.74
N ALA A 63 -10.99 15.87 -3.56
CA ALA A 63 -11.54 16.83 -4.51
C ALA A 63 -11.92 16.19 -5.86
N SER A 64 -11.63 14.90 -6.07
CA SER A 64 -11.95 14.15 -7.29
C SER A 64 -13.07 13.12 -7.05
N GLN A 65 -13.35 12.26 -8.05
CA GLN A 65 -14.29 11.14 -7.90
C GLN A 65 -13.73 9.97 -7.07
N CYS A 66 -12.46 10.01 -6.69
CA CYS A 66 -11.82 8.96 -5.90
C CYS A 66 -12.29 9.01 -4.44
N LYS A 67 -12.76 7.89 -3.89
CA LYS A 67 -13.15 7.82 -2.47
C LYS A 67 -12.01 7.32 -1.60
N TRP A 68 -11.80 7.98 -0.45
CA TRP A 68 -10.73 7.63 0.48
C TRP A 68 -11.26 6.80 1.64
N LEU A 69 -10.65 5.63 1.84
CA LEU A 69 -10.82 4.72 2.95
C LEU A 69 -9.62 4.84 3.89
N TYR A 70 -9.89 5.24 5.14
CA TYR A 70 -8.89 5.26 6.19
C TYR A 70 -9.04 4.02 7.07
N ALA A 71 -8.06 3.13 7.02
CA ALA A 71 -7.96 2.01 7.95
C ALA A 71 -7.15 2.43 9.19
N ILE A 72 -7.77 2.28 10.37
CA ILE A 72 -7.22 2.75 11.63
C ILE A 72 -7.18 1.61 12.62
N SER A 73 -6.04 1.40 13.26
CA SER A 73 -5.92 0.48 14.40
C SER A 73 -6.17 1.24 15.70
N TYR A 74 -7.34 1.01 16.31
CA TYR A 74 -7.70 1.60 17.59
C TYR A 74 -6.79 1.08 18.71
N GLY A 75 -6.40 1.95 19.65
CA GLY A 75 -5.46 1.61 20.72
C GLY A 75 -3.98 1.90 20.40
N GLY A 76 -3.70 2.64 19.33
CA GLY A 76 -2.35 3.19 19.06
C GLY A 76 -1.34 2.17 18.51
N GLY A 77 -1.83 1.03 18.01
CA GLY A 77 -1.05 -0.03 17.37
C GLY A 77 -1.63 -1.43 17.65
N LEU A 78 -0.97 -2.44 17.10
CA LEU A 78 -1.29 -3.85 17.26
C LEU A 78 -0.45 -4.46 18.37
N VAL A 79 -1.09 -5.21 19.27
CA VAL A 79 -0.41 -5.95 20.33
C VAL A 79 -0.13 -7.40 19.93
N GLY A 80 0.74 -8.09 20.67
CA GLY A 80 1.11 -9.47 20.41
C GLY A 80 -0.11 -10.39 20.28
N GLY A 81 -0.28 -11.02 19.11
CA GLY A 81 -1.38 -11.94 18.83
C GLY A 81 -2.63 -11.31 18.21
N ASP A 82 -2.69 -9.98 18.03
CA ASP A 82 -3.78 -9.34 17.28
C ASP A 82 -3.89 -9.91 15.87
N GLN A 83 -5.12 -10.06 15.37
CA GLN A 83 -5.40 -10.46 14.00
C GLN A 83 -6.34 -9.45 13.37
N VAL A 84 -5.98 -8.88 12.23
CA VAL A 84 -6.84 -7.95 11.48
C VAL A 84 -7.06 -8.52 10.09
N ASN A 85 -8.31 -8.74 9.72
CA ASN A 85 -8.69 -9.13 8.38
C ASN A 85 -9.55 -8.01 7.79
N LEU A 86 -9.22 -7.54 6.60
CA LEU A 86 -9.96 -6.49 5.91
C LEU A 86 -10.12 -6.85 4.42
N GLU A 87 -11.36 -6.83 3.97
CA GLU A 87 -11.74 -7.03 2.57
C GLU A 87 -12.25 -5.71 1.98
N VAL A 88 -11.71 -5.32 0.83
CA VAL A 88 -12.09 -4.10 0.11
C VAL A 88 -12.46 -4.47 -1.32
N CYS A 89 -13.72 -4.23 -1.69
CA CYS A 89 -14.22 -4.45 -3.04
C CYS A 89 -14.45 -3.11 -3.75
N VAL A 90 -13.85 -2.96 -4.92
CA VAL A 90 -13.94 -1.78 -5.79
C VAL A 90 -14.66 -2.20 -7.06
N GLU A 91 -15.92 -1.79 -7.21
CA GLU A 91 -16.73 -2.13 -8.40
C GLU A 91 -16.29 -1.39 -9.67
N GLU A 92 -16.94 -1.70 -10.78
CA GLU A 92 -16.51 -1.31 -12.12
C GLU A 92 -16.45 0.20 -12.34
N GLY A 93 -15.33 0.66 -12.91
CA GLY A 93 -15.17 2.04 -13.39
C GLY A 93 -15.13 3.11 -12.29
N ILE A 94 -14.83 2.75 -11.04
CA ILE A 94 -14.65 3.70 -9.94
C ILE A 94 -13.19 3.77 -9.47
N ALA A 95 -12.85 4.82 -8.73
CA ALA A 95 -11.53 4.97 -8.11
C ALA A 95 -11.65 5.00 -6.58
N VAL A 96 -10.80 4.24 -5.90
CA VAL A 96 -10.75 4.18 -4.43
C VAL A 96 -9.29 4.27 -3.98
N MET A 97 -9.06 5.03 -2.92
CA MET A 97 -7.78 5.07 -2.22
C MET A 97 -7.95 4.55 -0.81
N MET A 98 -7.21 3.51 -0.45
CA MET A 98 -7.03 3.09 0.93
C MET A 98 -5.71 3.64 1.49
N THR A 99 -5.79 4.25 2.66
CA THR A 99 -4.63 4.70 3.44
C THR A 99 -4.85 4.46 4.92
N THR A 100 -3.88 4.84 5.73
CA THR A 100 -3.94 4.85 7.20
C THR A 100 -3.77 6.28 7.69
N GLN A 101 -4.31 6.59 8.88
CA GLN A 101 -4.09 7.91 9.51
C GLN A 101 -2.68 8.07 10.09
N SER A 102 -2.04 6.96 10.43
CA SER A 102 -0.69 6.95 10.97
C SER A 102 -0.04 5.60 10.76
N SER A 103 1.28 5.54 10.93
CA SER A 103 2.04 4.29 10.91
C SER A 103 1.44 3.23 11.84
N THR A 104 1.20 2.05 11.29
CA THR A 104 0.80 0.88 12.09
C THR A 104 1.98 0.46 12.95
N LYS A 105 1.85 0.72 14.26
CA LYS A 105 2.83 0.30 15.27
C LYS A 105 2.53 -1.14 15.66
N VAL A 106 3.53 -2.00 15.63
CA VAL A 106 3.43 -3.38 16.11
C VAL A 106 4.25 -3.50 17.38
N TYR A 107 3.58 -3.71 18.52
CA TYR A 107 4.24 -3.80 19.81
C TYR A 107 4.94 -5.15 19.99
N HIS A 108 5.80 -5.21 21.00
CA HIS A 108 6.51 -6.41 21.42
C HIS A 108 5.55 -7.56 21.73
N CYS A 109 6.03 -8.79 21.55
CA CYS A 109 5.28 -9.98 21.93
C CYS A 109 5.99 -10.72 23.07
N LEU A 110 5.37 -10.76 24.26
CA LEU A 110 5.98 -11.39 25.45
C LEU A 110 5.84 -12.92 25.45
N ASP A 111 4.85 -13.47 24.76
CA ASP A 111 4.51 -14.90 24.78
C ASP A 111 4.75 -15.60 23.42
N GLY A 112 5.42 -14.93 22.48
CA GLY A 112 5.76 -15.49 21.17
C GLY A 112 4.61 -15.56 20.17
N ARG A 113 3.42 -15.06 20.50
CA ARG A 113 2.29 -14.97 19.56
C ARG A 113 2.60 -14.06 18.36
N VAL A 114 2.18 -14.51 17.18
CA VAL A 114 2.31 -13.73 15.95
C VAL A 114 1.15 -12.76 15.83
N THR A 115 1.45 -11.47 15.62
CA THR A 115 0.47 -10.46 15.20
C THR A 115 0.29 -10.51 13.68
N ARG A 116 -0.96 -10.56 13.20
CA ARG A 116 -1.27 -10.76 11.79
C ARG A 116 -2.17 -9.68 11.20
N GLN A 117 -1.87 -9.28 9.96
CA GLN A 117 -2.82 -8.54 9.10
C GLN A 117 -3.02 -9.27 7.78
N GLN A 118 -4.28 -9.43 7.37
CA GLN A 118 -4.66 -9.98 6.08
C GLN A 118 -5.56 -8.98 5.37
N PHE A 119 -5.11 -8.52 4.22
CA PHE A 119 -5.83 -7.60 3.37
C PHE A 119 -6.19 -8.30 2.05
N LYS A 120 -7.46 -8.27 1.69
CA LYS A 120 -7.93 -8.73 0.38
C LYS A 120 -8.56 -7.57 -0.36
N TYR A 121 -8.20 -7.46 -1.63
CA TYR A 121 -8.64 -6.39 -2.50
C TYR A 121 -9.22 -7.00 -3.77
N GLU A 122 -10.47 -6.69 -4.07
CA GLU A 122 -11.13 -7.07 -5.33
C GLU A 122 -11.31 -5.81 -6.17
N VAL A 123 -10.69 -5.80 -7.35
CA VAL A 123 -10.64 -4.61 -8.22
C VAL A 123 -11.30 -4.96 -9.55
N GLN A 124 -12.51 -4.47 -9.76
CA GLN A 124 -13.34 -4.81 -10.92
C GLN A 124 -12.94 -4.03 -12.18
N ALA A 125 -13.55 -4.36 -13.31
CA ALA A 125 -13.13 -3.88 -14.62
C ALA A 125 -13.10 -2.36 -14.72
N GLY A 126 -12.03 -1.82 -15.33
CA GLY A 126 -11.84 -0.38 -15.53
C GLY A 126 -11.72 0.45 -14.25
N SER A 127 -11.71 -0.17 -13.07
CA SER A 127 -11.56 0.52 -11.79
C SER A 127 -10.08 0.74 -11.42
N LEU A 128 -9.84 1.57 -10.42
CA LEU A 128 -8.51 1.89 -9.93
C LEU A 128 -8.48 1.86 -8.40
N LEU A 129 -7.57 1.06 -7.85
CA LEU A 129 -7.30 1.00 -6.42
C LEU A 129 -5.91 1.57 -6.11
N PHE A 130 -5.86 2.54 -5.21
CA PHE A 130 -4.64 2.97 -4.54
C PHE A 130 -4.60 2.35 -3.13
N VAL A 131 -3.51 1.69 -2.77
CA VAL A 131 -3.22 1.22 -1.41
C VAL A 131 -1.93 1.92 -0.97
N LEU A 132 -2.09 3.04 -0.27
CA LEU A 132 -1.01 3.95 0.12
C LEU A 132 -0.99 4.16 1.65
N PRO A 133 -0.76 3.10 2.45
CA PRO A 133 -0.67 3.22 3.90
C PRO A 133 0.61 3.94 4.33
N ASP A 134 0.65 4.40 5.57
CA ASP A 134 1.88 4.71 6.29
C ASP A 134 2.74 3.45 6.50
N PRO A 135 4.05 3.58 6.77
CA PRO A 135 4.88 2.40 6.92
C PRO A 135 4.55 1.62 8.19
N ILE A 136 4.76 0.31 8.15
CA ILE A 136 4.71 -0.54 9.34
C ILE A 136 5.94 -0.23 10.22
N VAL A 137 5.72 -0.10 11.53
CA VAL A 137 6.78 0.16 12.52
C VAL A 137 6.75 -0.95 13.57
N CYS A 138 7.58 -1.97 13.37
CA CYS A 138 7.75 -3.05 14.35
C CYS A 138 8.66 -2.59 15.48
N TYR A 139 8.19 -2.74 16.73
CA TYR A 139 8.98 -2.39 17.91
C TYR A 139 9.90 -3.56 18.28
N LYS A 140 10.84 -3.28 19.20
CA LYS A 140 11.69 -4.33 19.76
C LYS A 140 10.86 -5.56 20.17
N ASP A 141 11.38 -6.74 19.83
CA ASP A 141 10.76 -8.05 20.11
C ASP A 141 9.37 -8.31 19.51
N ALA A 142 8.94 -7.53 18.50
CA ALA A 142 7.70 -7.80 17.76
C ALA A 142 7.84 -9.02 16.82
N ILE A 143 6.73 -9.75 16.61
CA ILE A 143 6.60 -10.85 15.65
C ILE A 143 5.39 -10.54 14.77
N TYR A 144 5.64 -10.17 13.51
CA TYR A 144 4.62 -9.64 12.61
C TYR A 144 4.54 -10.40 11.29
N GLU A 145 3.32 -10.70 10.85
CA GLU A 145 3.00 -11.28 9.54
C GLU A 145 1.91 -10.47 8.83
N GLN A 146 2.15 -10.11 7.57
CA GLN A 146 1.20 -9.42 6.71
C GLN A 146 1.00 -10.18 5.40
N THR A 147 -0.25 -10.27 4.96
CA THR A 147 -0.59 -10.76 3.63
C THR A 147 -1.50 -9.75 2.93
N GLN A 148 -1.13 -9.36 1.72
CA GLN A 148 -1.95 -8.53 0.84
C GLN A 148 -2.23 -9.33 -0.44
N LEU A 149 -3.50 -9.65 -0.66
CA LEU A 149 -3.97 -10.35 -1.86
C LEU A 149 -4.82 -9.40 -2.68
N VAL A 150 -4.36 -9.06 -3.88
CA VAL A 150 -5.13 -8.27 -4.85
C VAL A 150 -5.60 -9.19 -5.97
N THR A 151 -6.90 -9.16 -6.25
CA THR A 151 -7.52 -9.82 -7.40
C THR A 151 -8.07 -8.76 -8.34
N MET A 152 -7.51 -8.74 -9.54
CA MET A 152 -7.75 -7.72 -10.57
C MET A 152 -8.54 -8.32 -11.74
N ALA A 153 -9.66 -7.72 -12.08
CA ALA A 153 -10.40 -8.01 -13.31
C ALA A 153 -9.73 -7.38 -14.53
N THR A 154 -10.22 -7.68 -15.73
CA THR A 154 -9.72 -7.09 -16.99
C THR A 154 -9.76 -5.56 -16.95
N ASP A 155 -8.72 -4.90 -17.47
CA ASP A 155 -8.58 -3.44 -17.53
C ASP A 155 -8.58 -2.70 -16.18
N SER A 156 -8.54 -3.42 -15.07
CA SER A 156 -8.40 -2.83 -13.74
C SER A 156 -6.98 -2.31 -13.49
N ASN A 157 -6.84 -1.44 -12.49
CA ASN A 157 -5.63 -0.68 -12.25
C ASN A 157 -5.29 -0.67 -10.75
N LEU A 158 -4.00 -0.69 -10.44
CA LEU A 158 -3.49 -0.82 -9.08
C LEU A 158 -2.26 0.06 -8.88
N VAL A 159 -2.24 0.77 -7.75
CA VAL A 159 -1.04 1.34 -7.14
C VAL A 159 -0.98 0.83 -5.70
N LEU A 160 -0.03 -0.05 -5.38
CA LEU A 160 0.11 -0.63 -4.04
C LEU A 160 1.50 -0.35 -3.49
N LEU A 161 1.54 0.25 -2.31
CA LEU A 161 2.76 0.53 -1.55
C LEU A 161 2.81 -0.35 -0.29
N ASP A 162 3.84 -1.18 -0.18
CA ASP A 162 4.13 -1.97 1.01
C ASP A 162 5.53 -1.62 1.53
N TRP A 163 5.60 -1.05 2.73
CA TRP A 163 6.83 -0.48 3.26
C TRP A 163 6.86 -0.48 4.78
N TYR A 164 8.08 -0.54 5.31
CA TYR A 164 8.33 -0.71 6.74
C TYR A 164 9.59 0.04 7.17
N THR A 165 9.66 0.37 8.45
CA THR A 165 10.84 1.00 9.05
C THR A 165 11.58 0.07 9.99
N SER A 166 12.78 0.47 10.38
CA SER A 166 13.64 -0.22 11.33
C SER A 166 13.08 -0.26 12.75
N GLY A 167 12.01 0.48 13.06
CA GLY A 167 11.39 0.52 14.38
C GLY A 167 11.38 1.93 14.98
N ARG A 168 11.49 2.01 16.32
CA ARG A 168 11.44 3.30 17.05
C ARG A 168 12.81 3.96 17.08
N MET A 169 13.23 4.52 15.95
CA MET A 169 14.52 5.21 15.82
C MET A 169 14.74 6.30 16.89
N ALA A 170 13.70 7.09 17.22
CA ALA A 170 13.77 8.11 18.27
C ALA A 170 14.03 7.55 19.69
N ARG A 171 13.86 6.24 19.89
CA ARG A 171 14.18 5.51 21.14
C ARG A 171 15.41 4.61 21.02
N GLY A 172 16.14 4.70 19.91
CA GLY A 172 17.31 3.87 19.63
C GLY A 172 16.99 2.43 19.20
N GLU A 173 15.72 2.10 18.95
CA GLU A 173 15.33 0.77 18.45
C GLU A 173 15.46 0.74 16.93
N CYS A 174 16.35 -0.10 16.42
CA CYS A 174 16.70 -0.19 15.01
C CYS A 174 16.98 -1.64 14.62
N TRP A 175 16.02 -2.23 13.93
CA TRP A 175 15.97 -3.63 13.50
C TRP A 175 15.94 -4.62 14.68
N ASP A 176 15.35 -4.22 15.82
CA ASP A 176 15.31 -5.00 17.06
C ASP A 176 14.05 -5.89 17.22
N PHE A 177 13.19 -5.97 16.19
CA PHE A 177 12.06 -6.90 16.19
C PHE A 177 12.53 -8.34 15.95
N LYS A 178 11.75 -9.34 16.39
CA LYS A 178 12.11 -10.76 16.18
C LYS A 178 11.87 -11.22 14.75
N LYS A 179 10.71 -10.86 14.19
CA LYS A 179 10.31 -11.27 12.84
C LYS A 179 9.41 -10.23 12.20
N TYR A 180 9.68 -9.90 10.94
CA TYR A 180 8.77 -9.20 10.05
C TYR A 180 8.62 -10.05 8.78
N HIS A 181 7.39 -10.39 8.42
CA HIS A 181 7.13 -11.11 7.17
C HIS A 181 5.94 -10.46 6.45
N SER A 182 6.18 -9.87 5.29
CA SER A 182 5.11 -9.36 4.42
C SER A 182 5.08 -10.13 3.11
N THR A 183 3.88 -10.48 2.66
CA THR A 183 3.64 -11.07 1.34
C THR A 183 2.62 -10.23 0.58
N VAL A 184 3.00 -9.75 -0.60
CA VAL A 184 2.10 -9.11 -1.56
C VAL A 184 1.91 -10.05 -2.73
N SER A 185 0.67 -10.37 -3.08
CA SER A 185 0.33 -11.19 -4.25
C SER A 185 -0.74 -10.47 -5.08
N VAL A 186 -0.44 -10.25 -6.36
CA VAL A 186 -1.37 -9.63 -7.31
C VAL A 186 -1.74 -10.67 -8.36
N HIS A 187 -3.03 -10.94 -8.45
CA HIS A 187 -3.63 -11.81 -9.45
C HIS A 187 -4.39 -10.95 -10.45
N TYR A 188 -4.25 -11.25 -11.74
CA TYR A 188 -5.04 -10.65 -12.81
C TYR A 188 -5.76 -11.76 -13.57
N SER A 189 -7.09 -11.70 -13.60
CA SER A 189 -7.94 -12.77 -14.15
C SER A 189 -7.57 -14.16 -13.58
N ASP A 190 -7.56 -14.26 -12.24
CA ASP A 190 -7.21 -15.46 -11.45
C ASP A 190 -5.78 -16.00 -11.61
N GLN A 191 -4.89 -15.24 -12.25
CA GLN A 191 -3.52 -15.67 -12.54
C GLN A 191 -2.53 -14.78 -11.83
N LEU A 192 -1.58 -15.37 -11.09
CA LEU A 192 -0.57 -14.64 -10.34
C LEU A 192 0.37 -13.89 -11.31
N ILE A 193 0.35 -12.57 -11.28
CA ILE A 193 1.20 -11.70 -12.12
C ILE A 193 2.36 -11.08 -11.34
N PHE A 194 2.23 -10.96 -10.03
CA PHE A 194 3.28 -10.43 -9.17
C PHE A 194 3.21 -11.07 -7.78
N ARG A 195 4.38 -11.41 -7.23
CA ARG A 195 4.53 -11.80 -5.83
C ARG A 195 5.82 -11.25 -5.25
N ASP A 196 5.71 -10.63 -4.10
CA ASP A 196 6.83 -10.28 -3.23
C ASP A 196 6.61 -10.92 -1.86
N SER A 197 7.66 -11.49 -1.27
CA SER A 197 7.60 -12.13 0.04
C SER A 197 8.87 -11.79 0.81
N GLN A 198 8.80 -10.71 1.58
CA GLN A 198 9.91 -10.21 2.38
C GLN A 198 9.85 -10.83 3.77
N CYS A 199 10.87 -11.61 4.15
CA CYS A 199 11.01 -12.17 5.49
C CYS A 199 12.31 -11.66 6.13
N LEU A 200 12.18 -10.94 7.24
CA LEU A 200 13.28 -10.42 8.04
C LEU A 200 13.24 -11.08 9.41
N GLN A 201 14.30 -11.83 9.70
CA GLN A 201 14.56 -12.45 10.98
C GLN A 201 16.07 -12.61 11.11
N ASP A 202 16.61 -12.49 12.31
CA ASP A 202 18.02 -12.77 12.55
C ASP A 202 18.32 -14.24 12.22
N THR A 203 19.50 -14.46 11.66
CA THR A 203 20.07 -15.79 11.46
C THR A 203 21.33 -15.92 12.32
N PRO A 204 21.86 -17.13 12.55
CA PRO A 204 23.11 -17.29 13.31
C PRO A 204 24.31 -16.57 12.69
N TRP A 205 24.24 -16.16 11.42
CA TRP A 205 25.38 -15.63 10.66
C TRP A 205 25.21 -14.16 10.26
N LEU A 206 23.96 -13.68 10.21
CA LEU A 206 23.62 -12.32 9.78
C LEU A 206 22.40 -11.83 10.55
N THR A 207 22.58 -10.72 11.27
CA THR A 207 21.47 -9.99 11.88
C THR A 207 20.79 -9.09 10.84
N ILE A 208 19.51 -8.76 11.05
CA ILE A 208 18.77 -7.82 10.20
C ILE A 208 19.51 -6.48 10.15
N LYS A 209 19.98 -6.00 11.30
CA LYS A 209 20.72 -4.74 11.41
C LYS A 209 21.97 -4.71 10.55
N GLN A 210 22.75 -5.80 10.54
CA GLN A 210 23.93 -5.91 9.68
C GLN A 210 23.55 -5.96 8.19
N GLY A 211 22.50 -6.70 7.84
CA GLY A 211 22.04 -6.82 6.45
C GLY A 211 21.49 -5.50 5.88
N MET A 212 20.78 -4.72 6.70
CA MET A 212 20.21 -3.43 6.30
C MET A 212 21.22 -2.28 6.31
N GLY A 213 22.33 -2.42 7.05
CA GLY A 213 23.38 -1.42 7.12
C GLY A 213 22.85 -0.06 7.59
N GLN A 214 23.01 0.96 6.74
CA GLN A 214 22.60 2.35 7.04
C GLN A 214 21.12 2.65 6.77
N TYR A 215 20.40 1.73 6.13
CA TYR A 215 19.02 1.97 5.73
C TYR A 215 18.09 1.71 6.92
N SER A 216 17.14 2.63 7.12
CA SER A 216 16.13 2.56 8.18
C SER A 216 14.73 2.30 7.63
N VAL A 217 14.57 2.29 6.30
CA VAL A 217 13.29 2.11 5.60
C VAL A 217 13.53 1.26 4.37
N ALA A 218 12.61 0.34 4.10
CA ALA A 218 12.58 -0.42 2.86
C ALA A 218 11.14 -0.70 2.45
N GLY A 219 10.94 -0.97 1.16
CA GLY A 219 9.62 -1.31 0.65
C GLY A 219 9.59 -1.60 -0.83
N VAL A 220 8.39 -1.98 -1.28
CA VAL A 220 8.04 -2.23 -2.66
C VAL A 220 6.79 -1.45 -3.03
N MET A 221 6.77 -0.91 -4.24
CA MET A 221 5.59 -0.33 -4.84
C MET A 221 5.29 -1.02 -6.17
N VAL A 222 4.06 -1.47 -6.35
CA VAL A 222 3.57 -2.13 -7.56
C VAL A 222 2.58 -1.20 -8.23
N ILE A 223 2.82 -0.91 -9.51
CA ILE A 223 1.97 -0.05 -10.31
C ILE A 223 1.61 -0.82 -11.58
N CYS A 224 0.33 -1.10 -11.83
CA CYS A 224 -0.09 -1.81 -13.04
C CYS A 224 -1.50 -1.42 -13.49
N GLY A 225 -1.78 -1.68 -14.76
CA GLY A 225 -3.09 -1.43 -15.38
C GLY A 225 -3.00 -0.46 -16.55
N PRO A 226 -3.92 -0.57 -17.53
CA PRO A 226 -3.87 0.19 -18.78
C PRO A 226 -3.99 1.71 -18.58
N LYS A 227 -4.79 2.17 -17.60
CA LYS A 227 -4.95 3.61 -17.32
C LYS A 227 -3.67 4.25 -16.75
N LEU A 228 -2.75 3.44 -16.25
CA LEU A 228 -1.46 3.88 -15.70
C LEU A 228 -0.30 3.67 -16.69
N GLN A 229 -0.56 3.27 -17.94
CA GLN A 229 0.48 2.90 -18.90
C GLN A 229 1.44 4.06 -19.21
N GLU A 230 0.91 5.27 -19.45
CA GLU A 230 1.75 6.44 -19.74
C GLU A 230 2.59 6.83 -18.53
N PHE A 231 1.99 6.85 -17.33
CA PHE A 231 2.70 7.09 -16.08
C PHE A 231 3.82 6.08 -15.86
N ASN A 232 3.54 4.78 -16.03
CA ASN A 232 4.54 3.71 -15.93
C ASN A 232 5.69 3.88 -16.92
N ARG A 233 5.38 4.22 -18.18
CA ARG A 233 6.40 4.47 -19.21
C ARG A 233 7.31 5.63 -18.81
N ASN A 234 6.73 6.73 -18.34
CA ASN A 234 7.49 7.92 -17.94
C ASN A 234 8.37 7.61 -16.72
N LEU A 235 7.85 6.90 -15.71
CA LEU A 235 8.63 6.46 -14.55
C LEU A 235 9.78 5.52 -14.92
N LEU A 236 9.56 4.56 -15.84
CA LEU A 236 10.60 3.67 -16.32
C LEU A 236 11.72 4.44 -17.04
N ILE A 237 11.38 5.48 -17.80
CA ILE A 237 12.37 6.36 -18.45
C ILE A 237 13.10 7.22 -17.42
N GLU A 238 12.40 7.75 -16.41
CA GLU A 238 13.01 8.63 -15.41
C GLU A 238 13.93 7.87 -14.46
N LEU A 239 13.42 6.83 -13.81
CA LEU A 239 14.13 6.05 -12.79
C LEU A 239 15.03 4.96 -13.39
N GLY A 240 14.79 4.55 -14.64
CA GLY A 240 15.62 3.56 -15.34
C GLY A 240 16.88 4.14 -15.99
N LYS A 241 17.08 5.47 -15.96
CA LYS A 241 18.31 6.11 -16.45
C LYS A 241 19.51 5.65 -15.63
N SER A 242 20.38 4.85 -16.24
CA SER A 242 21.72 4.61 -15.71
C SER A 242 22.45 5.93 -15.54
N LYS A 243 22.94 6.21 -14.32
CA LYS A 243 23.80 7.37 -14.09
C LYS A 243 25.12 7.18 -14.83
N THR A 244 25.69 8.29 -15.32
CA THR A 244 26.96 8.31 -16.03
C THR A 244 28.11 7.80 -15.15
N TYR A 245 29.12 7.22 -15.80
CA TYR A 245 30.32 6.73 -15.12
C TYR A 245 31.01 7.87 -14.34
N GLY A 246 31.30 7.64 -13.06
CA GLY A 246 31.90 8.65 -12.17
C GLY A 246 30.92 9.53 -11.38
N ALA A 247 29.60 9.38 -11.58
CA ALA A 247 28.62 10.05 -10.75
C ALA A 247 28.71 9.59 -9.28
N ARG A 248 28.71 10.53 -8.33
CA ARG A 248 28.58 10.20 -6.90
C ARG A 248 27.20 9.61 -6.66
N TYR A 249 27.15 8.41 -6.09
CA TYR A 249 25.90 7.80 -5.65
C TYR A 249 25.42 8.53 -4.40
N ASP A 250 24.19 9.05 -4.47
CA ASP A 250 23.44 9.35 -3.26
C ASP A 250 23.06 8.01 -2.64
N ASN A 251 23.82 7.60 -1.62
CA ASN A 251 23.58 6.36 -0.91
C ASN A 251 22.51 6.51 0.16
N THR A 252 21.96 7.72 0.37
CA THR A 252 20.91 7.95 1.36
C THR A 252 19.58 7.36 0.93
N THR A 253 19.32 7.32 -0.37
CA THR A 253 18.04 6.89 -0.93
C THR A 253 18.27 6.11 -2.23
N VAL A 254 17.89 4.83 -2.23
CA VAL A 254 18.06 3.92 -3.35
C VAL A 254 16.68 3.51 -3.83
N PHE A 255 16.36 3.86 -5.08
CA PHE A 255 15.13 3.45 -5.75
C PHE A 255 15.54 2.72 -7.03
N SER A 256 14.99 1.53 -7.22
CA SER A 256 15.17 0.72 -8.41
C SER A 256 13.82 0.43 -9.02
N ILE A 257 13.71 0.55 -10.34
CA ILE A 257 12.49 0.26 -11.08
C ILE A 257 12.72 -0.87 -12.06
N SER A 258 11.71 -1.72 -12.23
CA SER A 258 11.71 -2.78 -13.23
C SER A 258 10.33 -2.89 -13.87
N PRO A 259 10.23 -3.18 -15.18
CA PRO A 259 8.94 -3.44 -15.81
C PRO A 259 8.35 -4.73 -15.24
N LEU A 260 7.04 -4.73 -15.01
CA LEU A 260 6.30 -5.93 -14.65
C LEU A 260 6.22 -6.85 -15.88
N LYS A 261 6.75 -8.07 -15.77
CA LYS A 261 6.74 -9.04 -16.86
C LYS A 261 5.65 -10.08 -16.62
N VAL A 262 4.62 -10.07 -17.45
CA VAL A 262 3.54 -11.06 -17.42
C VAL A 262 3.78 -12.10 -18.51
N ALA A 263 3.39 -13.36 -18.25
CA ALA A 263 3.55 -14.43 -19.23
C ALA A 263 2.70 -14.15 -20.48
N ARG A 264 3.31 -14.28 -21.68
CA ARG A 264 2.62 -14.02 -22.96
C ARG A 264 1.31 -14.80 -23.13
N SER A 265 1.22 -16.00 -22.56
CA SER A 265 0.02 -16.83 -22.59
C SER A 265 -1.17 -16.21 -21.85
N LEU A 266 -0.89 -15.40 -20.82
CA LEU A 266 -1.91 -14.64 -20.09
C LEU A 266 -2.35 -13.42 -20.89
N GLU A 267 -1.39 -12.71 -21.48
CA GLU A 267 -1.67 -11.52 -22.29
C GLU A 267 -2.50 -11.84 -23.53
N ALA A 268 -2.26 -13.00 -24.16
CA ALA A 268 -3.04 -13.46 -25.31
C ALA A 268 -4.52 -13.71 -24.99
N LYS A 269 -4.85 -14.02 -23.72
CA LYS A 269 -6.21 -14.31 -23.28
C LYS A 269 -6.93 -13.08 -22.73
N ASN A 270 -6.22 -12.25 -21.97
CA ASN A 270 -6.82 -11.22 -21.11
C ASN A 270 -6.29 -9.80 -21.41
N GLY A 271 -5.56 -9.62 -22.52
CA GLY A 271 -4.94 -8.35 -22.91
C GLY A 271 -3.57 -8.11 -22.25
N PRO A 272 -2.77 -7.17 -22.79
CA PRO A 272 -1.45 -6.85 -22.25
C PRO A 272 -1.57 -6.23 -20.85
N VAL A 273 -0.80 -6.75 -19.90
CA VAL A 273 -0.72 -6.17 -18.55
C VAL A 273 0.56 -5.34 -18.48
N THR A 274 0.40 -4.03 -18.52
CA THR A 274 1.54 -3.11 -18.36
C THR A 274 1.67 -2.68 -16.90
N GLY A 275 2.90 -2.57 -16.44
CA GLY A 275 3.18 -2.15 -15.07
C GLY A 275 4.67 -2.01 -14.80
N CYS A 276 4.98 -1.51 -13.61
CA CYS A 276 6.32 -1.50 -13.07
C CYS A 276 6.31 -1.85 -11.57
N VAL A 277 7.47 -2.30 -11.10
CA VAL A 277 7.74 -2.58 -9.70
C VAL A 277 8.91 -1.72 -9.29
N ILE A 278 8.72 -0.94 -8.24
CA ILE A 278 9.73 -0.10 -7.62
C ILE A 278 10.13 -0.75 -6.30
N ARG A 279 11.43 -1.02 -6.11
CA ARG A 279 11.98 -1.41 -4.80
C ARG A 279 12.87 -0.31 -4.30
N PHE A 280 12.75 -0.01 -3.02
CA PHE A 280 13.48 1.11 -2.45
C PHE A 280 13.99 0.86 -1.04
N MET A 281 15.04 1.58 -0.69
CA MET A 281 15.57 1.71 0.65
C MET A 281 15.98 3.16 0.91
N SER A 282 15.86 3.62 2.16
CA SER A 282 16.31 4.95 2.54
C SER A 282 16.85 4.98 3.97
N THR A 283 17.78 5.91 4.23
CA THR A 283 18.36 6.11 5.56
C THR A 283 17.37 6.73 6.53
N THR A 284 16.36 7.46 6.04
CA THR A 284 15.31 8.09 6.87
C THR A 284 13.92 7.96 6.24
N THR A 285 12.89 7.94 7.09
CA THR A 285 11.49 7.93 6.64
C THR A 285 11.12 9.19 5.88
N GLN A 286 11.66 10.35 6.27
CA GLN A 286 11.37 11.63 5.63
C GLN A 286 11.88 11.68 4.18
N LEU A 287 13.12 11.23 3.94
CA LEU A 287 13.67 11.16 2.58
C LEU A 287 12.88 10.18 1.70
N CYS A 288 12.53 9.02 2.27
CA CYS A 288 11.69 8.03 1.58
C CYS A 288 10.31 8.59 1.21
N ALA A 289 9.61 9.19 2.19
CA ALA A 289 8.29 9.77 2.00
C ALA A 289 8.30 10.88 0.95
N LYS A 290 9.31 11.77 1.00
CA LYS A 290 9.50 12.81 -0.01
C LYS A 290 9.64 12.22 -1.42
N LYS A 291 10.46 11.17 -1.58
CA LYS A 291 10.65 10.53 -2.88
C LYS A 291 9.39 9.81 -3.38
N LEU A 292 8.66 9.14 -2.49
CA LEU A 292 7.37 8.53 -2.82
C LEU A 292 6.32 9.58 -3.23
N HIS A 293 6.27 10.69 -2.51
CA HIS A 293 5.44 11.84 -2.86
C HIS A 293 5.80 12.37 -4.27
N GLU A 294 7.07 12.62 -4.57
CA GLU A 294 7.51 13.05 -5.91
C GLU A 294 7.09 12.08 -7.01
N ILE A 295 7.24 10.76 -6.78
CA ILE A 295 6.87 9.72 -7.75
C ILE A 295 5.35 9.70 -7.98
N LEU A 296 4.55 9.88 -6.94
CA LEU A 296 3.08 9.77 -6.99
C LEU A 296 2.38 11.10 -7.31
N LEU A 297 3.10 12.22 -7.28
CA LEU A 297 2.57 13.56 -7.56
C LEU A 297 1.73 13.62 -8.86
N PRO A 298 2.12 12.99 -9.99
CA PRO A 298 1.30 13.00 -11.20
C PRO A 298 -0.07 12.31 -11.06
N LEU A 299 -0.26 11.46 -10.04
CA LEU A 299 -1.50 10.75 -9.77
C LEU A 299 -2.41 11.49 -8.78
N PHE A 300 -1.94 12.57 -8.15
CA PHE A 300 -2.73 13.34 -7.19
C PHE A 300 -4.02 13.93 -7.76
N PRO A 301 -4.09 14.36 -9.04
CA PRO A 301 -5.36 14.77 -9.64
C PRO A 301 -6.41 13.65 -9.67
N ILE A 302 -5.99 12.39 -9.85
CA ILE A 302 -6.90 11.24 -9.80
C ILE A 302 -7.31 10.93 -8.36
N ILE A 303 -6.34 10.95 -7.44
CA ILE A 303 -6.58 10.74 -6.00
C ILE A 303 -7.48 11.84 -5.40
N GLY A 304 -7.39 13.05 -5.94
CA GLY A 304 -8.08 14.25 -5.48
C GLY A 304 -7.49 14.86 -4.21
N GLY A 305 -6.21 14.64 -3.93
CA GLY A 305 -5.53 15.19 -2.76
C GLY A 305 -4.14 14.59 -2.56
N ASP A 306 -3.43 15.07 -1.54
CA ASP A 306 -2.12 14.54 -1.14
C ASP A 306 -2.29 13.45 -0.05
N PRO A 307 -2.00 12.18 -0.37
CA PRO A 307 -2.12 11.06 0.56
C PRO A 307 -1.07 11.07 1.69
N PHE A 308 -0.08 11.97 1.68
CA PHE A 308 1.01 12.03 2.65
C PHE A 308 0.92 13.20 3.64
N GLU A 309 0.32 14.33 3.27
CA GLU A 309 0.33 15.55 4.11
C GLU A 309 -1.04 15.92 4.74
N ASN A 310 -2.16 15.37 4.26
CA ASN A 310 -3.52 15.76 4.69
C ASN A 310 -4.37 14.60 5.21
N LYS A 311 -3.85 13.86 6.20
CA LYS A 311 -4.54 12.71 6.79
C LYS A 311 -5.55 13.17 7.85
N TYR A 312 -6.84 13.09 7.50
CA TYR A 312 -7.98 13.31 8.41
C TYR A 312 -8.08 12.24 9.48
#